data_AF-A0A925M0I1-F1
#
_entry.id   AF-A0A925M0I1-F1
#
_cell.length_a   1.000
_cell.length_b   1.000
_cell.length_c   1.000
_cell.angle_alpha   90.00
_cell.angle_beta   90.00
_cell.angle_gamma   90.00
#
_symmetry.space_group_name_H-M   'P 1'
#
loop_
_entity.id
_entity.type
_entity.pdbx_description
1 polymer ?
#
loop_
_entity_poly.entity_id
_entity_poly.type
_entity_poly.pdbx_seq_one_letter_code
_entity_poly.pdbx_strand_id
1 'polypeptide(L)'
;MVIVGSGFEKPRDIGERTFSFAVRIVKLCQHLDQKPGVSRTLANQLLRSGTSIGANIQEAQAGQSKADFISKNAIALKEARESHYWLKLLAATGILPEETLKPLYTEADELIRILSKIIVSSKSKTIK
;
A
#
# COMPACT_ATOMS: atom_id res chain seq x y z
N MET A 1 12.79 -18.26 -12.76
CA MET A 1 12.12 -17.32 -13.68
C MET A 1 12.48 -15.92 -13.23
N VAL A 2 13.44 -15.31 -13.91
CA VAL A 2 13.98 -13.98 -13.60
C VAL A 2 12.93 -12.97 -14.05
N ILE A 3 12.22 -12.32 -13.12
CA ILE A 3 11.50 -11.10 -13.48
C ILE A 3 12.55 -10.00 -13.49
N VAL A 4 12.99 -9.71 -14.70
CA VAL A 4 13.75 -8.55 -15.14
C VAL A 4 13.25 -7.33 -14.37
N GLY A 5 14.17 -6.66 -13.67
CA GLY A 5 13.97 -5.30 -13.22
C GLY A 5 13.82 -4.41 -14.45
N SER A 6 12.59 -4.14 -14.85
CA SER A 6 12.31 -3.05 -15.77
C SER A 6 12.40 -1.75 -14.98
N GLY A 7 13.31 -0.86 -15.40
CA GLY A 7 13.43 0.50 -14.89
C GLY A 7 12.21 1.34 -15.27
N PHE A 8 11.07 1.05 -14.66
CA PHE A 8 9.93 1.96 -14.68
C PHE A 8 10.22 3.11 -13.73
N GLU A 9 10.31 4.33 -14.27
CA GLU A 9 10.22 5.52 -13.45
C GLU A 9 8.95 5.43 -12.61
N LYS A 10 9.12 5.69 -11.32
CA LYS A 10 8.03 5.62 -10.36
C LYS A 10 7.02 6.72 -10.70
N PRO A 11 5.71 6.40 -10.83
CA PRO A 11 4.70 7.42 -11.10
C PRO A 11 4.78 8.53 -10.05
N ARG A 12 4.73 9.78 -10.53
CA ARG A 12 4.66 10.96 -9.63
C ARG A 12 3.26 11.11 -9.04
N ASP A 13 2.24 10.67 -9.76
CA ASP A 13 0.86 10.68 -9.28
C ASP A 13 0.62 9.60 -8.21
N ILE A 14 -0.01 9.98 -7.11
CA ILE A 14 -0.26 9.07 -5.98
C ILE A 14 -1.32 8.02 -6.30
N GLY A 15 -2.29 8.33 -7.16
CA GLY A 15 -3.31 7.39 -7.62
C GLY A 15 -2.70 6.27 -8.45
N GLU A 16 -1.93 6.61 -9.49
CA GLU A 16 -1.22 5.62 -10.32
C GLU A 16 -0.25 4.76 -9.50
N ARG A 17 0.46 5.40 -8.57
CA ARG A 17 1.44 4.73 -7.72
C ARG A 17 0.80 3.73 -6.76
N THR A 18 -0.30 4.11 -6.12
CA THR A 18 -1.06 3.20 -5.23
C THR A 18 -1.77 2.09 -6.00
N PHE A 19 -2.23 2.35 -7.23
CA PHE A 19 -2.75 1.32 -8.12
C PHE A 19 -1.66 0.29 -8.51
N SER A 20 -0.48 0.75 -8.89
CA SER A 20 0.67 -0.13 -9.19
C SER A 20 1.07 -0.98 -7.98
N PHE A 21 1.08 -0.38 -6.77
CA PHE A 21 1.28 -1.12 -5.52
C PHE A 21 0.20 -2.20 -5.32
N ALA A 22 -1.08 -1.86 -5.49
CA ALA A 22 -2.19 -2.81 -5.37
C ALA A 22 -2.07 -3.99 -6.34
N VAL A 23 -1.69 -3.74 -7.60
CA VAL A 23 -1.43 -4.81 -8.59
C VAL A 23 -0.33 -5.77 -8.11
N ARG A 24 0.75 -5.24 -7.54
CA ARG A 24 1.84 -6.07 -7.01
C ARG A 24 1.42 -6.86 -5.77
N ILE A 25 0.59 -6.27 -4.91
CA ILE A 25 -0.01 -6.98 -3.76
C ILE A 25 -0.91 -8.13 -4.23
N VAL A 26 -1.79 -7.90 -5.21
CA VAL A 26 -2.64 -8.96 -5.76
C VAL A 26 -1.80 -10.13 -6.29
N LYS A 27 -0.75 -9.85 -7.07
CA LYS A 27 0.15 -10.90 -7.59
C LYS A 27 0.87 -11.67 -6.48
N LEU A 28 1.33 -10.98 -5.44
CA LEU A 28 1.94 -11.61 -4.27
C LEU A 28 0.94 -12.52 -3.55
N CYS A 29 -0.28 -12.02 -3.30
CA CYS A 29 -1.32 -12.79 -2.60
C CYS A 29 -1.78 -14.00 -3.41
N GLN A 30 -1.89 -13.89 -4.74
CA GLN A 30 -2.16 -15.03 -5.62
C GLN A 30 -1.11 -16.13 -5.48
N HIS A 31 0.17 -15.76 -5.33
CA HIS A 31 1.24 -16.74 -5.08
C HIS A 31 1.10 -17.39 -3.69
N LEU A 32 0.85 -16.60 -2.65
CA LEU A 32 0.70 -17.09 -1.28
C LEU A 32 -0.53 -17.98 -1.09
N ASP A 33 -1.60 -17.74 -1.87
CA ASP A 33 -2.88 -18.45 -1.80
C ASP A 33 -2.81 -19.89 -2.37
N GLN A 34 -1.77 -20.19 -3.15
CA GLN A 34 -1.49 -21.55 -3.63
C GLN A 34 -1.22 -22.54 -2.50
N LYS A 35 -0.81 -22.05 -1.32
CA LYS A 35 -0.57 -22.87 -0.12
C LYS A 35 -1.65 -22.61 0.92
N PRO A 36 -2.47 -23.62 1.29
CA PRO A 36 -3.46 -23.46 2.34
C PRO A 36 -2.81 -23.22 3.72
N GLY A 37 -3.60 -22.76 4.69
CA GLY A 37 -3.15 -22.52 6.07
C GLY A 37 -2.71 -21.08 6.32
N VAL A 38 -1.68 -20.89 7.16
CA VAL A 38 -1.25 -19.57 7.64
C VAL A 38 -0.89 -18.61 6.50
N SER A 39 -0.21 -19.10 5.45
CA SER A 39 0.16 -18.31 4.26
C SER A 39 -1.06 -17.65 3.61
N ARG A 40 -2.11 -18.44 3.32
CA ARG A 40 -3.38 -17.95 2.77
C ARG A 40 -4.06 -16.94 3.68
N THR A 41 -4.12 -17.21 4.99
CA THR A 41 -4.77 -16.32 5.95
C THR A 41 -4.07 -14.95 6.00
N LEU A 42 -2.74 -14.93 6.02
CA LEU A 42 -1.97 -13.68 5.99
C LEU A 42 -2.10 -12.97 4.63
N ALA A 43 -2.11 -13.73 3.52
CA ALA A 43 -2.35 -13.18 2.19
C ALA A 43 -3.70 -12.45 2.09
N ASN A 44 -4.75 -12.99 2.72
CA ASN A 44 -6.06 -12.33 2.73
C ASN A 44 -6.05 -11.01 3.51
N GLN A 45 -5.32 -10.92 4.62
CA GLN A 45 -5.18 -9.66 5.37
C GLN A 45 -4.38 -8.62 4.59
N LEU A 46 -3.29 -9.05 3.96
CA LEU A 46 -2.47 -8.18 3.10
C LEU A 46 -3.24 -7.73 1.85
N LEU A 47 -4.03 -8.62 1.24
CA LEU A 47 -4.81 -8.31 0.04
C LEU A 47 -5.81 -7.20 0.33
N ARG A 48 -6.57 -7.32 1.42
CA ARG A 48 -7.54 -6.31 1.85
C ARG A 48 -6.87 -4.96 2.12
N SER A 49 -5.86 -4.94 2.98
CA SER A 49 -5.19 -3.69 3.35
C SER A 49 -4.45 -3.06 2.15
N GLY A 50 -3.69 -3.83 1.38
CA GLY A 50 -2.87 -3.31 0.28
C GLY A 50 -3.68 -2.74 -0.88
N THR A 51 -4.85 -3.31 -1.17
CA THR A 51 -5.75 -2.79 -2.21
C THR A 51 -6.60 -1.62 -1.73
N SER A 52 -6.93 -1.58 -0.43
CA SER A 52 -7.72 -0.51 0.19
C SER A 52 -7.00 0.85 0.16
N ILE A 53 -5.66 0.88 0.11
CA ILE A 53 -4.89 2.13 -0.02
C ILE A 53 -5.31 2.89 -1.28
N GLY A 54 -5.23 2.25 -2.45
CA GLY A 54 -5.57 2.87 -3.73
C GLY A 54 -7.06 3.22 -3.82
N ALA A 55 -7.93 2.34 -3.31
CA ALA A 55 -9.38 2.59 -3.26
C ALA A 55 -9.71 3.88 -2.49
N ASN A 56 -9.14 4.05 -1.29
CA ASN A 56 -9.34 5.26 -0.49
C ASN A 56 -8.71 6.51 -1.13
N ILE A 57 -7.64 6.37 -1.91
CA ILE A 57 -7.07 7.50 -2.65
C ILE A 57 -7.99 7.94 -3.80
N GLN A 58 -8.61 7.00 -4.52
CA GLN A 58 -9.62 7.31 -5.52
C GLN A 58 -10.83 8.02 -4.88
N GLU A 59 -11.32 7.52 -3.74
CA GLU A 59 -12.40 8.18 -3.00
C GLU A 59 -12.01 9.58 -2.51
N ALA A 60 -10.77 9.76 -2.03
CA ALA A 60 -10.29 11.08 -1.62
C ALA A 60 -10.28 12.07 -2.79
N GLN A 61 -9.84 11.65 -3.98
CA GLN A 61 -9.81 12.47 -5.19
C GLN A 61 -11.21 12.88 -5.66
N ALA A 62 -12.23 12.05 -5.41
CA ALA A 62 -13.65 12.34 -5.67
C ALA A 62 -14.38 12.99 -4.48
N GLY A 63 -13.65 13.33 -3.40
CA GLY A 63 -14.22 13.79 -2.14
C GLY A 63 -14.95 15.13 -2.26
N GLN A 64 -16.03 15.27 -1.50
CA GLN A 64 -16.93 16.43 -1.59
C GLN A 64 -16.51 17.61 -0.70
N SER A 65 -15.53 17.40 0.18
CA SER A 65 -15.00 18.45 1.06
C SER A 65 -13.56 18.18 1.46
N LYS A 66 -12.90 19.22 1.99
CA LYS A 66 -11.54 19.10 2.56
C LYS A 66 -11.48 18.11 3.74
N ALA A 67 -12.53 18.07 4.57
CA ALA A 67 -12.60 17.14 5.69
C ALA A 67 -12.72 15.69 5.21
N ASP A 68 -13.54 15.45 4.19
CA ASP A 68 -13.69 14.14 3.55
C ASP A 68 -12.37 13.70 2.88
N PHE A 69 -11.72 14.57 2.11
CA PHE A 69 -10.39 14.32 1.54
C PHE A 69 -9.37 13.88 2.61
N ILE A 70 -9.31 14.59 3.75
CA ILE A 70 -8.41 14.26 4.86
C ILE A 70 -8.78 12.90 5.48
N SER A 71 -10.08 12.64 5.68
CA SER A 71 -10.58 11.39 6.25
C SER A 71 -10.18 10.19 5.40
N LYS A 72 -10.42 10.25 4.08
CA LYS A 72 -10.07 9.18 3.13
C LYS A 72 -8.56 8.94 3.05
N ASN A 73 -7.76 10.01 3.01
CA ASN A 73 -6.29 9.87 3.08
C ASN A 73 -5.81 9.28 4.41
N ALA A 74 -6.49 9.58 5.53
CA ALA A 74 -6.16 9.00 6.83
C ALA A 74 -6.48 7.49 6.88
N ILE A 75 -7.56 7.06 6.24
CA ILE A 75 -7.86 5.63 6.07
C ILE A 75 -6.78 4.99 5.19
N ALA A 76 -6.44 5.57 4.03
CA ALA A 76 -5.36 5.06 3.18
C ALA A 76 -4.03 4.93 3.93
N LEU A 77 -3.69 5.88 4.81
CA LEU A 77 -2.49 5.81 5.65
C LEU A 77 -2.53 4.64 6.64
N LYS A 78 -3.69 4.39 7.27
CA LYS A 78 -3.87 3.24 8.15
C LYS A 78 -3.64 1.93 7.38
N GLU A 79 -4.24 1.80 6.21
CA GLU A 79 -4.13 0.62 5.35
C GLU A 79 -2.69 0.41 4.85
N ALA A 80 -1.96 1.48 4.57
CA ALA A 80 -0.54 1.42 4.19
C ALA A 80 0.33 0.88 5.34
N ARG A 81 0.08 1.33 6.58
CA ARG A 81 0.77 0.81 7.78
C ARG A 81 0.45 -0.66 8.04
N GLU A 82 -0.80 -1.05 7.86
CA GLU A 82 -1.24 -2.43 8.00
C GLU A 82 -0.59 -3.34 6.94
N SER A 83 -0.59 -2.90 5.68
CA SER A 83 0.09 -3.60 4.59
C SER A 83 1.58 -3.80 4.86
N HIS A 84 2.24 -2.74 5.33
CA HIS A 84 3.66 -2.79 5.72
C HIS A 84 3.90 -3.78 6.87
N TYR A 85 3.02 -3.83 7.88
CA TYR A 85 3.08 -4.79 8.96
C TYR A 85 2.97 -6.24 8.45
N TRP A 86 2.02 -6.52 7.55
CA TRP A 86 1.86 -7.87 7.01
C TRP A 86 3.06 -8.31 6.16
N LEU A 87 3.63 -7.40 5.35
CA LEU A 87 4.88 -7.68 4.62
C LEU A 87 6.03 -8.01 5.56
N LYS A 88 6.17 -7.25 6.67
CA LYS A 88 7.18 -7.53 7.71
C LYS A 88 6.95 -8.90 8.36
N LEU A 89 5.70 -9.25 8.65
CA LEU A 89 5.37 -10.52 9.30
C LEU A 89 5.66 -11.73 8.39
N LEU A 90 5.36 -11.61 7.09
CA LEU A 90 5.69 -12.64 6.09
C LEU A 90 7.21 -12.91 6.02
N ALA A 91 8.04 -11.86 6.08
CA ALA A 91 9.50 -12.01 6.14
C ALA A 91 9.95 -12.63 7.46
N ALA A 92 9.50 -12.08 8.60
CA ALA A 92 9.94 -12.50 9.93
C ALA A 92 9.57 -13.95 10.27
N THR A 93 8.51 -14.48 9.66
CA THR A 93 8.07 -15.88 9.83
C THR A 93 8.69 -16.84 8.81
N GLY A 94 9.54 -16.36 7.90
CA GLY A 94 10.18 -17.18 6.87
C GLY A 94 9.24 -17.69 5.79
N ILE A 95 8.02 -17.16 5.69
CA ILE A 95 7.06 -17.54 4.63
C ILE A 95 7.59 -17.11 3.27
N LEU A 96 8.22 -15.93 3.21
CA LEU A 96 8.94 -15.45 2.04
C LEU A 96 10.28 -14.82 2.44
N PRO A 97 11.32 -14.94 1.60
CA PRO A 97 12.57 -14.23 1.83
C PRO A 97 12.38 -12.72 1.87
N GLU A 98 13.09 -12.04 2.78
CA GLU A 98 13.03 -10.58 2.93
C GLU A 98 13.36 -9.86 1.62
N GLU A 99 14.36 -10.32 0.87
CA GLU A 99 14.76 -9.71 -0.41
C GLU A 99 13.64 -9.76 -1.46
N THR A 100 12.77 -10.77 -1.42
CA THR A 100 11.59 -10.86 -2.29
C THR A 100 10.55 -9.77 -1.94
N LEU A 101 10.43 -9.45 -0.65
CA LEU A 101 9.43 -8.49 -0.14
C LEU A 101 9.95 -7.06 -0.09
N LYS A 102 11.27 -6.86 -0.06
CA LYS A 102 11.93 -5.56 0.07
C LYS A 102 11.39 -4.50 -0.90
N PRO A 103 11.16 -4.77 -2.20
CA PRO A 103 10.63 -3.75 -3.09
C PRO A 103 9.15 -3.39 -2.83
N LEU A 104 8.37 -4.24 -2.14
CA LEU A 104 7.03 -3.91 -1.66
C LEU A 104 7.08 -3.19 -0.31
N TYR A 105 8.00 -3.60 0.55
CA TYR A 105 8.25 -2.99 1.85
C TYR A 105 8.66 -1.52 1.71
N THR A 106 9.66 -1.24 0.88
CA THR A 106 10.11 0.12 0.57
C THR A 106 8.98 0.95 0.00
N GLU A 107 8.17 0.36 -0.88
CA GLU A 107 7.03 1.06 -1.46
C GLU A 107 5.97 1.44 -0.42
N ALA A 108 5.61 0.50 0.46
CA ALA A 108 4.66 0.75 1.52
C ALA A 108 5.16 1.85 2.49
N ASP A 109 6.45 1.84 2.86
CA ASP A 109 7.04 2.88 3.71
C ASP A 109 7.02 4.26 3.04
N GLU A 110 7.36 4.33 1.76
CA GLU A 110 7.26 5.59 1.02
C GLU A 110 5.82 6.10 0.91
N LEU A 111 4.85 5.21 0.66
CA LEU A 111 3.42 5.56 0.65
C LEU A 111 2.98 6.10 2.02
N ILE A 112 3.41 5.48 3.13
CA ILE A 112 3.14 5.98 4.49
C ILE A 112 3.65 7.42 4.67
N ARG A 113 4.87 7.71 4.22
CA ARG A 113 5.46 9.06 4.32
C ARG A 113 4.71 10.08 3.48
N ILE A 114 4.35 9.72 2.24
CA ILE A 114 3.60 10.59 1.32
C ILE A 114 2.21 10.88 1.85
N LEU A 115 1.46 9.86 2.26
CA LEU A 115 0.11 10.01 2.80
C LEU A 115 0.12 10.85 4.09
N SER A 116 1.10 10.62 4.96
CA SER A 116 1.29 11.45 6.16
C SER A 116 1.53 12.92 5.79
N LYS A 117 2.38 13.19 4.79
CA LYS A 117 2.64 14.56 4.32
C LYS A 117 1.41 15.20 3.70
N ILE A 118 0.63 14.47 2.90
CA ILE A 118 -0.63 14.93 2.32
C ILE A 118 -1.57 15.38 3.43
N ILE A 119 -1.84 14.53 4.43
CA ILE A 119 -2.73 14.84 5.55
C ILE A 119 -2.28 16.09 6.32
N VAL A 120 -1.00 16.17 6.67
CA VAL A 120 -0.45 17.32 7.41
C VAL A 120 -0.59 18.60 6.59
N SER A 121 -0.20 18.57 5.31
CA SER A 121 -0.27 19.74 4.43
C SER A 121 -1.71 20.22 4.21
N SER A 122 -2.66 19.29 4.07
CA SER A 122 -4.08 19.61 3.94
C SER A 122 -4.62 20.26 5.21
N LYS A 123 -4.24 19.81 6.41
CA LYS A 123 -4.63 20.45 7.67
C LYS A 123 -4.06 21.87 7.82
N SER A 124 -2.81 22.07 7.43
CA SER A 124 -2.12 23.37 7.56
C SER A 124 -2.62 24.47 6.62
N LYS A 125 -3.26 24.13 5.48
CA LYS A 125 -3.92 25.10 4.58
C LYS A 125 -5.21 25.73 5.16
N THR A 126 -5.26 25.95 6.48
CA THR A 126 -6.40 26.57 7.19
C THR A 126 -5.99 27.92 7.80
N ILE A 127 -4.93 28.55 7.30
CA ILE A 127 -4.49 29.85 7.81
C ILE A 127 -4.50 30.89 6.68
N LYS A 128 -5.40 31.86 6.89
CA LYS A 128 -5.80 33.06 6.12
C LYS A 128 -6.89 32.85 5.08
#